data_AF-A0A7I7SQ80-F1
#
_entry.id   AF-A0A7I7SQ80-F1
#
_cell.length_a   1.000
_cell.length_b   1.000
_cell.length_c   1.000
_cell.angle_alpha   90.00
_cell.angle_beta   90.00
_cell.angle_gamma   90.00
#
_symmetry.space_group_name_H-M   'P 1'
#
loop_
_entity.id
_entity.type
_entity.pdbx_description
1 polymer ?
#
loop_
_entity_poly.entity_id
_entity_poly.type
_entity_poly.pdbx_seq_one_letter_code
_entity_poly.pdbx_strand_id
1 'polypeptide(L)'
;MLAPLIGLVLVVAAVVYVTAVVVAIAAVYGLYRLARAGWSAHRSRAAAVEHQRAQMAARAELQHRWYLAGDPRGTYGRYAPVWPRA
;
A
#
# COMPACT_ATOMS: atom_id res chain seq x y z
N MET A 1 44.69 44.03 -7.00
CA MET A 1 44.67 42.76 -6.25
C MET A 1 43.27 42.28 -5.83
N LEU A 2 42.22 43.11 -5.94
CA LEU A 2 40.85 42.71 -5.58
C LEU A 2 40.13 41.86 -6.65
N ALA A 3 40.43 42.09 -7.93
CA ALA A 3 39.85 41.34 -9.04
C ALA A 3 40.00 39.80 -8.95
N PRO A 4 41.20 39.23 -8.65
CA PRO A 4 41.33 37.77 -8.53
C PRO A 4 40.58 37.21 -7.32
N LEU A 5 40.48 37.96 -6.21
CA LEU A 5 39.73 37.56 -5.02
C LEU A 5 38.22 37.48 -5.32
N ILE A 6 37.68 38.46 -6.05
CA ILE A 6 36.26 38.46 -6.46
C ILE A 6 35.98 37.25 -7.36
N GLY A 7 36.87 36.97 -8.33
CA GLY A 7 36.75 35.79 -9.19
C GLY A 7 36.74 34.49 -8.40
N LEU A 8 37.65 34.33 -7.42
CA LEU A 8 37.70 33.14 -6.56
C LEU A 8 36.41 32.95 -5.77
N VAL A 9 35.88 34.02 -5.15
CA VAL A 9 34.64 33.96 -4.37
C VAL A 9 33.46 33.54 -5.24
N LEU A 10 33.36 34.08 -6.46
CA LEU A 10 32.28 33.70 -7.39
C LEU A 10 32.37 32.23 -7.80
N VAL A 11 33.58 31.71 -8.06
CA VAL A 11 33.77 30.30 -8.39
C VAL A 11 33.38 29.40 -7.22
N VAL A 12 33.83 29.72 -6.00
CA VAL A 12 33.46 28.96 -4.79
C VAL A 12 31.95 29.00 -4.57
N ALA A 13 31.34 30.18 -4.66
CA ALA A 13 29.89 30.33 -4.52
C ALA A 13 29.12 29.53 -5.57
N ALA A 14 29.59 29.54 -6.83
CA ALA A 14 28.97 28.76 -7.90
C ALA A 14 29.07 27.24 -7.64
N VAL A 15 30.23 26.75 -7.20
CA VAL A 15 30.42 25.32 -6.87
C VAL A 15 29.54 24.91 -5.70
N VAL A 16 29.49 25.72 -4.63
CA VAL A 16 28.60 25.47 -3.48
C VAL A 16 27.13 25.47 -3.91
N TYR A 17 26.72 26.41 -4.74
CA TYR A 17 25.35 26.46 -5.24
C TYR A 17 24.99 25.22 -6.08
N VAL A 18 25.84 24.85 -7.05
CA VAL A 18 25.60 23.69 -7.91
C VAL A 18 25.54 22.40 -7.09
N THR A 19 26.49 22.21 -6.18
CA THR A 19 26.49 21.03 -5.29
C THR A 19 25.26 20.99 -4.38
N ALA A 20 24.85 22.12 -3.80
CA ALA A 20 23.64 22.21 -3.00
C ALA A 20 22.38 21.85 -3.82
N VAL A 21 22.27 22.33 -5.05
CA VAL A 21 21.15 22.01 -5.95
C VAL A 21 21.11 20.51 -6.27
N VAL A 22 22.25 19.91 -6.59
CA VAL A 22 22.34 18.46 -6.85
C VAL A 22 21.91 17.64 -5.62
N VAL A 23 22.39 18.01 -4.43
CA VAL A 23 22.00 17.35 -3.18
C VAL A 23 20.50 17.51 -2.91
N ALA A 24 19.95 18.71 -3.13
CA ALA A 24 18.52 18.95 -2.96
C ALA A 24 17.67 18.09 -3.90
N ILE A 25 18.04 17.99 -5.17
CA ILE A 25 17.34 17.13 -6.15
C ILE A 25 17.42 15.66 -5.72
N ALA A 26 18.60 15.19 -5.33
CA ALA A 26 18.79 13.82 -4.87
C ALA A 26 17.95 13.52 -3.61
N ALA A 27 17.86 14.45 -2.67
CA ALA A 27 17.04 14.33 -1.47
C ALA A 27 15.55 14.22 -1.81
N VAL A 28 15.04 15.11 -2.67
CA VAL A 28 13.64 15.08 -3.13
C VAL A 28 13.32 13.77 -3.85
N TYR A 29 14.21 13.31 -4.73
CA TYR A 29 14.04 12.04 -5.43
C TYR A 29 14.06 10.84 -4.47
N GLY A 30 14.95 10.85 -3.48
CA GLY A 30 15.01 9.84 -2.43
C GLY A 30 13.70 9.79 -1.64
N LEU A 31 13.19 10.95 -1.20
CA LEU A 31 11.92 11.05 -0.50
C LEU A 31 10.74 10.54 -1.34
N TYR A 32 10.69 10.91 -2.62
CA TYR A 32 9.68 10.41 -3.55
C TYR A 32 9.71 8.88 -3.67
N ARG A 33 10.89 8.27 -3.77
CA ARG A 33 11.02 6.80 -3.82
C ARG A 33 10.53 6.13 -2.55
N LEU A 34 10.87 6.68 -1.38
CA LEU A 34 10.41 6.16 -0.09
C LEU A 34 8.89 6.26 0.04
N ALA A 35 8.31 7.41 -0.29
CA ALA A 35 6.86 7.61 -0.27
C ALA A 35 6.14 6.64 -1.22
N ARG A 36 6.65 6.47 -2.45
CA ARG A 36 6.09 5.54 -3.44
C ARG A 36 6.17 4.08 -2.98
N ALA A 37 7.29 3.67 -2.37
CA ALA A 37 7.46 2.33 -1.82
C ALA A 37 6.46 2.09 -0.67
N GLY A 38 6.35 3.03 0.26
CA GLY A 38 5.37 2.99 1.36
C GLY A 38 3.94 2.85 0.86
N TRP A 39 3.53 3.65 -0.13
CA TRP A 39 2.19 3.56 -0.72
C TRP A 39 1.89 2.22 -1.40
N SER A 40 2.89 1.60 -2.04
CA SER A 40 2.69 0.27 -2.65
C SER A 40 2.45 -0.80 -1.58
N ALA A 41 3.20 -0.75 -0.47
CA ALA A 41 3.05 -1.66 0.66
C ALA A 41 1.73 -1.44 1.42
N HIS A 42 1.28 -0.19 1.56
CA HIS A 42 -0.02 0.10 2.14
C HIS A 42 -1.17 -0.39 1.25
N ARG A 43 -1.07 -0.19 -0.07
CA ARG A 43 -2.09 -0.67 -1.00
C ARG A 43 -2.22 -2.19 -1.01
N SER A 44 -1.11 -2.93 -0.97
CA SER A 44 -1.18 -4.40 -0.93
C SER A 44 -1.83 -4.91 0.36
N ARG A 45 -1.52 -4.28 1.51
CA ARG A 45 -2.17 -4.61 2.80
C ARG A 45 -3.65 -4.29 2.79
N ALA A 46 -4.04 -3.10 2.30
CA ALA A 46 -5.44 -2.71 2.20
C ALA A 46 -6.22 -3.63 1.24
N ALA A 47 -5.63 -3.97 0.10
CA ALA A 47 -6.23 -4.89 -0.86
C ALA A 47 -6.44 -6.29 -0.28
N ALA A 48 -5.53 -6.80 0.55
CA ALA A 48 -5.68 -8.09 1.20
C ALA A 48 -6.86 -8.11 2.18
N VAL A 49 -7.02 -7.05 2.99
CA VAL A 49 -8.16 -6.91 3.92
C VAL A 49 -9.47 -6.82 3.15
N GLU A 50 -9.51 -6.03 2.08
CA GLU A 50 -10.70 -5.88 1.26
C GLU A 50 -11.07 -7.18 0.54
N HIS A 51 -10.06 -7.93 0.07
CA HIS A 51 -10.27 -9.24 -0.53
C HIS A 51 -10.86 -10.25 0.48
N GLN A 52 -10.42 -10.23 1.75
CA GLN A 52 -11.01 -11.08 2.79
C GLN A 52 -12.48 -10.73 3.05
N ARG A 53 -12.81 -9.43 3.13
CA ARG A 53 -14.20 -8.97 3.29
C ARG A 53 -15.07 -9.38 2.12
N ALA A 54 -14.60 -9.21 0.88
CA ALA A 54 -15.29 -9.65 -0.32
C ALA A 54 -15.55 -11.16 -0.32
N GLN A 55 -14.58 -11.98 0.12
CA GLN A 55 -14.77 -13.42 0.26
C GLN A 55 -15.83 -13.79 1.30
N MET A 56 -15.86 -13.10 2.44
CA MET A 56 -16.88 -13.32 3.48
C MET A 56 -18.27 -12.94 2.98
N ALA A 57 -18.41 -11.79 2.32
CA ALA A 57 -19.66 -11.36 1.72
C ALA A 57 -20.15 -12.36 0.66
N ALA A 58 -19.27 -12.83 -0.23
CA ALA A 58 -19.61 -13.83 -1.24
C ALA A 58 -20.07 -15.15 -0.61
N ARG A 59 -19.45 -15.59 0.49
CA ARG A 59 -19.89 -16.79 1.23
C ARG A 59 -21.24 -16.59 1.90
N ALA A 60 -21.46 -15.45 2.53
CA ALA A 60 -22.74 -15.12 3.16
C ALA A 60 -23.87 -15.10 2.13
N GLU A 61 -23.64 -14.49 0.96
CA GLU A 61 -24.61 -14.45 -0.14
C GLU A 61 -24.93 -15.87 -0.64
N LEU A 62 -23.91 -16.71 -0.82
CA LEU A 62 -24.11 -18.10 -1.24
C LEU A 62 -24.97 -18.88 -0.23
N GLN A 63 -24.69 -18.73 1.07
CA GLN A 63 -25.47 -19.38 2.13
C GLN A 63 -26.89 -18.83 2.21
N HIS A 64 -27.07 -17.53 2.02
CA HIS A 64 -28.39 -16.91 1.96
C HIS A 64 -29.23 -17.46 0.82
N ARG A 65 -28.63 -17.63 -0.37
CA ARG A 65 -29.31 -18.25 -1.51
C ARG A 65 -29.68 -19.71 -1.26
N TRP A 66 -28.82 -20.49 -0.59
CA TRP A 66 -29.16 -21.85 -0.16
C TRP A 66 -30.32 -21.88 0.83
N TYR A 67 -30.33 -20.95 1.78
CA TYR A 67 -31.43 -20.82 2.74
C TYR A 67 -32.75 -20.51 2.04
N LEU A 68 -32.76 -19.55 1.11
CA LEU A 68 -33.95 -19.21 0.31
C LEU A 68 -34.41 -20.36 -0.59
N ALA A 69 -33.49 -21.21 -1.05
CA ALA A 69 -33.81 -22.41 -1.82
C ALA A 69 -34.33 -23.58 -0.97
N GLY A 70 -34.36 -23.43 0.36
CA GLY A 70 -34.69 -24.52 1.29
C GLY A 70 -33.64 -25.63 1.34
N ASP A 71 -32.42 -25.39 0.85
CA ASP A 71 -31.32 -26.34 0.95
C ASP A 71 -30.90 -26.41 2.44
N PRO A 72 -30.87 -27.60 3.07
CA PRO A 72 -30.43 -27.76 4.45
C PRO A 72 -29.02 -27.19 4.71
N ARG A 73 -28.19 -27.05 3.67
CA ARG A 73 -26.88 -26.38 3.76
C ARG A 73 -26.97 -24.88 4.04
N GLY A 74 -28.10 -24.24 3.73
CA GLY A 74 -28.35 -22.84 4.09
C GLY A 74 -28.43 -22.62 5.61
N THR A 75 -28.95 -23.62 6.34
CA THR A 75 -29.16 -23.55 7.80
C THR A 75 -28.03 -24.22 8.57
N TYR A 76 -27.57 -25.38 8.13
CA TYR A 76 -26.54 -26.17 8.82
C TYR A 76 -25.12 -25.95 8.25
N GLY A 77 -24.99 -25.20 7.16
CA GLY A 77 -23.72 -25.03 6.47
C GLY A 77 -23.28 -26.31 5.75
N ARG A 78 -21.97 -26.43 5.50
CA ARG A 78 -21.41 -27.55 4.73
C ARG A 78 -21.38 -28.87 5.51
N TYR A 79 -21.44 -28.82 6.83
CA TYR A 79 -21.38 -29.99 7.69
C TYR A 79 -22.74 -30.24 8.31
N ALA A 80 -23.32 -31.40 8.00
CA ALA A 80 -24.59 -31.79 8.60
C ALA A 80 -24.41 -32.02 10.11
N PRO A 81 -25.39 -31.64 10.95
CA PRO A 81 -25.35 -31.93 12.37
C PRO A 81 -25.35 -33.45 12.57
N VAL A 82 -24.43 -33.94 13.40
CA VAL A 82 -24.36 -35.36 13.75
C VAL A 82 -25.44 -35.61 14.78
N TRP A 83 -26.49 -36.36 14.42
CA TRP A 83 -27.49 -36.77 15.38
C TRP A 83 -26.98 -37.97 16.20
N PRO A 84 -27.03 -37.95 17.54
CA PRO A 84 -26.71 -39.12 18.34
C PRO A 84 -27.76 -40.21 18.07
N ARG A 85 -27.32 -41.34 17.50
CA ARG A 85 -28.20 -42.52 17.36
C ARG A 85 -28.39 -43.12 18.75
N ALA A 86 -29.65 -43.24 19.17
CA ALA A 86 -30.06 -43.96 20.38
C ALA A 86 -29.84 -45.46 20.22
#